data_AF-Q96WC8-F1
#
_entry.id   AF-Q96WC8-F1
#
_cell.length_a   1.000
_cell.length_b   1.000
_cell.length_c   1.000
_cell.angle_alpha   90.00
_cell.angle_beta   90.00
_cell.angle_gamma   90.00
#
_symmetry.space_group_name_H-M   'P 1'
#
loop_
_entity.id
_entity.type
_entity.pdbx_description
1 polymer ?
#
loop_
_entity_poly.entity_id
_entity_poly.type
_entity_poly.pdbx_seq_one_letter_code
_entity_poly.pdbx_strand_id
1 'polypeptide(L)' 'RWVLETAYHAFESAGLPVEELRGSRTGVFGAAMASDYSRIITKDPDRVPRSIATGLEASILANRVSWYFDLGGPSVY' A
#
# COMPACT_ATOMS: atom_id res chain seq x y z
N ARG A 1 3.92 -1.02 -5.78
CA ARG A 1 3.49 -1.88 -6.92
C ARG A 1 3.33 -3.31 -6.45
N TRP A 2 4.42 -3.99 -6.06
CA TRP A 2 4.38 -5.41 -5.68
C TRP A 2 3.35 -5.73 -4.59
N VAL A 3 3.26 -4.90 -3.54
CA VAL A 3 2.27 -5.09 -2.46
C VAL A 3 0.82 -5.18 -2.97
N LEU A 4 0.43 -4.39 -3.97
CA LEU A 4 -0.94 -4.44 -4.51
C LEU A 4 -1.18 -5.71 -5.32
N GLU A 5 -0.21 -6.10 -6.15
CA GLU A 5 -0.26 -7.32 -6.95
C GLU A 5 -0.30 -8.57 -6.03
N THR A 6 0.56 -8.61 -5.01
CA THR A 6 0.58 -9.69 -4.02
C THR A 6 -0.71 -9.76 -3.20
N ALA A 7 -1.26 -8.62 -2.78
CA ALA A 7 -2.53 -8.58 -2.06
C ALA A 7 -3.68 -9.12 -2.93
N TYR A 8 -3.74 -8.72 -4.21
CA TYR A 8 -4.73 -9.23 -5.16
C TYR A 8 -4.63 -10.76 -5.31
N HIS A 9 -3.43 -11.29 -5.53
CA HIS A 9 -3.23 -12.73 -5.63
C HIS A 9 -3.52 -13.48 -4.33
N ALA A 10 -3.31 -12.85 -3.18
CA ALA A 10 -3.68 -13.43 -1.89
C ALA A 10 -5.20 -13.57 -1.75
N PHE A 11 -5.97 -12.58 -2.21
CA PHE A 11 -7.44 -12.66 -2.24
C PHE A 11 -7.93 -13.72 -3.22
N GLU A 12 -7.39 -13.76 -4.44
CA GLU A 12 -7.72 -14.82 -5.42
C GLU A 12 -7.42 -16.22 -4.89
N SER A 13 -6.26 -16.40 -4.25
CA SER A 13 -5.87 -17.68 -3.66
C SER A 13 -6.78 -18.11 -2.51
N ALA A 14 -7.38 -17.15 -1.80
CA ALA A 14 -8.38 -17.39 -0.76
C ALA A 14 -9.79 -17.64 -1.34
N GLY A 15 -9.98 -17.52 -2.67
CA GLY A 15 -11.29 -17.61 -3.31
C GLY A 15 -12.20 -16.42 -2.99
N LEU A 16 -11.63 -15.28 -2.59
CA LEU A 16 -12.35 -14.06 -2.24
C LEU A 16 -12.26 -13.07 -3.41
N PRO A 17 -13.35 -12.86 -4.18
CA PRO A 17 -13.36 -11.84 -5.22
C PRO A 17 -13.27 -10.44 -4.58
N VAL A 18 -12.60 -9.52 -5.26
CA VAL A 18 -12.36 -8.16 -4.75
C VAL A 18 -13.66 -7.42 -4.47
N GLU A 19 -14.70 -7.69 -5.26
CA GLU A 19 -16.03 -7.13 -5.16
C GLU A 19 -16.69 -7.43 -3.80
N GLU A 20 -16.44 -8.60 -3.21
CA GLU A 20 -16.96 -8.99 -1.90
C GLU A 20 -16.21 -8.33 -0.74
N LEU A 21 -14.97 -7.88 -0.97
CA LEU A 21 -14.14 -7.23 0.03
C LEU A 21 -14.42 -5.73 0.17
N ARG A 22 -15.04 -5.11 -0.84
CA ARG A 22 -15.34 -3.68 -0.83
C ARG A 22 -16.31 -3.30 0.28
N GLY A 23 -15.98 -2.26 1.04
CA GLY A 23 -16.77 -1.81 2.19
C GLY A 23 -16.70 -2.74 3.41
N SER A 24 -15.91 -3.83 3.36
CA SER A 24 -15.77 -4.74 4.48
C SER A 24 -14.97 -4.10 5.63
N ARG A 25 -15.16 -4.59 6.85
CA ARG A 25 -14.40 -4.15 8.04
C ARG A 25 -12.99 -4.77 8.12
N THR A 26 -12.39 -5.07 6.98
CA THR A 26 -11.08 -5.71 6.88
C THR A 26 -9.97 -4.71 7.23
N GLY A 27 -9.14 -5.07 8.21
CA GLY A 27 -7.96 -4.27 8.57
C GLY A 27 -6.74 -4.63 7.72
N VAL A 28 -5.86 -3.65 7.50
CA VAL A 28 -4.60 -3.81 6.79
C VAL A 28 -3.45 -3.44 7.72
N PHE A 29 -2.52 -4.37 7.90
CA PHE A 29 -1.32 -4.16 8.69
C PHE A 29 -0.11 -4.35 7.79
N GLY A 30 0.67 -3.29 7.60
CA GLY A 30 1.90 -3.31 6.83
C GLY A 30 3.11 -3.15 7.73
N ALA A 31 4.25 -3.69 7.31
CA ALA A 31 5.53 -3.38 7.93
C ALA A 31 6.62 -3.44 6.87
N ALA A 32 7.56 -2.51 6.91
CA ALA A 32 8.77 -2.58 6.10
C ALA A 32 9.97 -2.12 6.93
N MET A 33 11.09 -2.84 6.77
CA MET A 33 12.33 -2.50 7.47
C MET A 33 13.20 -1.50 6.71
N ALA A 34 13.07 -1.46 5.38
CA ALA A 34 13.91 -0.65 4.51
C ALA A 34 13.08 0.30 3.65
N SER A 35 13.60 1.52 3.47
CA SER A 35 13.01 2.59 2.66
C SER A 35 13.99 3.07 1.58
N ASP A 36 14.78 2.14 1.03
CA ASP A 36 15.89 2.45 0.12
C ASP A 36 15.44 3.19 -1.14
N TYR A 37 14.25 2.87 -1.66
CA TYR A 37 13.71 3.57 -2.82
C TYR A 37 13.38 5.03 -2.53
N SER A 38 12.90 5.33 -1.31
CA SER A 38 12.71 6.72 -0.86
C SER A 38 14.06 7.46 -0.83
N ARG A 39 15.08 6.83 -0.24
CA ARG A 39 16.45 7.38 -0.17
C ARG A 39 17.07 7.65 -1.54
N ILE A 40 16.86 6.76 -2.50
CA ILE A 40 17.37 6.91 -3.87
C ILE A 40 16.70 8.09 -4.58
N ILE A 41 15.38 8.24 -4.45
CA ILE A 41 14.64 9.34 -5.10
C ILE A 41 14.94 10.70 -4.46
N THR A 42 15.12 10.75 -3.15
CA THR A 42 15.46 12.01 -2.44
C THR A 42 16.93 12.40 -2.53
N LYS A 43 17.76 11.61 -3.23
CA LYS A 43 19.20 11.87 -3.33
C LYS A 43 19.52 13.19 -4.03
N ASP A 44 18.70 13.58 -4.99
CA ASP A 44 18.82 14.83 -5.74
C ASP A 44 17.59 15.73 -5.44
N PRO A 45 17.73 16.76 -4.59
CA PRO A 45 16.63 17.63 -4.16
C PRO A 45 15.87 18.29 -5.32
N ASP A 46 16.56 18.62 -6.40
CA ASP A 46 15.99 19.35 -7.55
C ASP A 46 15.16 18.43 -8.46
N ARG A 47 15.31 17.11 -8.31
CA ARG A 47 14.60 16.09 -9.12
C ARG A 47 13.55 15.32 -8.33
N VAL A 48 13.28 15.71 -7.08
CA VAL A 48 12.26 15.04 -6.25
C VAL A 48 10.86 15.31 -6.80
N PRO A 49 10.10 14.26 -7.17
CA PRO A 49 8.71 14.43 -7.59
C PRO A 49 7.85 14.94 -6.43
N ARG A 50 6.96 15.90 -6.67
CA ARG A 50 6.00 16.40 -5.65
C ARG A 50 5.07 15.31 -5.10
N SER A 51 4.88 14.21 -5.83
CA SER A 51 4.08 13.06 -5.41
C SER A 51 4.80 12.11 -4.44
N ILE A 52 6.04 12.40 -4.04
CA ILE A 52 6.83 11.54 -3.15
C ILE A 52 6.15 11.27 -1.80
N ALA A 53 5.50 12.29 -1.21
CA ALA A 53 4.91 12.17 0.12
C ALA A 53 3.76 11.15 0.16
N THR A 54 2.91 11.14 -0.87
CA THR A 54 1.87 10.12 -1.06
C THR A 54 2.40 8.86 -1.75
N GLY A 55 3.67 8.89 -2.13
CA GLY A 55 4.40 7.95 -2.96
C GLY A 55 5.03 6.81 -2.17
N LEU A 56 5.84 7.20 -1.18
CA LEU A 56 6.91 6.39 -0.59
C LEU A 56 6.99 6.47 0.92
N GLU A 57 6.09 7.24 1.54
CA GLU A 57 5.97 7.22 2.99
C GLU A 57 5.53 5.81 3.43
N ALA A 58 5.93 5.42 4.64
CA ALA A 58 5.83 4.06 5.11
C ALA A 58 4.36 3.64 5.36
N SER A 59 3.55 4.50 5.98
CA SER A 59 2.10 4.32 6.16
C SER A 59 1.33 4.18 4.84
N ILE A 60 1.82 4.78 3.76
CA ILE A 60 1.23 4.65 2.42
C ILE A 60 1.21 3.19 1.93
N LEU A 61 2.11 2.33 2.41
CA LEU A 61 2.09 0.91 2.03
C LEU A 61 0.78 0.22 2.43
N ALA A 62 0.38 0.38 3.69
CA ALA A 62 -0.88 -0.17 4.20
C ALA A 62 -2.09 0.61 3.66
N ASN A 63 -2.00 1.95 3.68
CA ASN A 63 -3.09 2.82 3.24
C ASN A 63 -3.46 2.62 1.77
N ARG A 64 -2.51 2.32 0.88
CA ARG A 64 -2.82 2.05 -0.53
C ARG A 64 -3.59 0.77 -0.73
N VAL A 65 -3.30 -0.27 0.05
CA VAL A 65 -4.05 -1.53 -0.02
C VAL A 65 -5.47 -1.27 0.47
N SER A 66 -5.64 -0.62 1.62
CA SER A 66 -6.96 -0.26 2.13
C SER A 66 -7.75 0.61 1.14
N TRP A 67 -7.13 1.63 0.57
CA TRP A 67 -7.78 2.52 -0.39
C TRP A 67 -8.12 1.85 -1.72
N TYR A 68 -7.23 1.02 -2.27
CA TYR A 68 -7.43 0.39 -3.58
C TYR A 68 -8.51 -0.69 -3.54
N PHE A 69 -8.56 -1.49 -2.48
CA PHE A 69 -9.56 -2.57 -2.31
C PHE A 69 -10.80 -2.13 -1.52
N ASP A 70 -10.90 -0.85 -1.14
CA ASP A 70 -12.04 -0.27 -0.41
C ASP A 70 -12.29 -0.98 0.94
N LEU A 71 -11.21 -1.20 1.70
CA LEU A 71 -11.25 -1.90 2.99
C LEU A 71 -11.43 -0.88 4.12
N GLY A 72 -12.56 -0.95 4.82
CA GLY A 72 -12.96 0.02 5.84
C GLY A 72 -12.50 -0.29 7.27
N GLY A 73 -11.64 -1.28 7.47
CA GLY A 73 -11.02 -1.57 8.77
C GLY A 73 -9.80 -0.68 9.05
N PRO A 74 -9.12 -0.90 10.20
CA PRO A 74 -7.91 -0.16 10.55
C PRO A 74 -6.81 -0.35 9.51
N SER A 75 -6.16 0.73 9.08
CA SER A 75 -4.95 0.66 8.25
C SER A 75 -3.75 1.16 9.05
N VAL A 76 -2.80 0.27 9.32
CA VAL A 76 -1.68 0.52 10.25
C VAL A 76 -0.38 0.08 9.60
N TYR A 77 0.67 0.86 9.84
CA TYR A 77 2.04 0.58 9.48
C TYR A 77 2.95 0.71 10.70
#